data_AF-A0A4Q4B4C9-F1
#
_entry.id   AF-A0A4Q4B4C9-F1
#
_cell.length_a   1.000
_cell.length_b   1.000
_cell.length_c   1.000
_cell.angle_alpha   90.00
_cell.angle_beta   90.00
_cell.angle_gamma   90.00
#
_symmetry.space_group_name_H-M   'P 1'
#
loop_
_entity.id
_entity.type
_entity.pdbx_description
1 polymer ?
#
loop_
_entity_poly.entity_id
_entity_poly.type
_entity_poly.pdbx_seq_one_letter_code
_entity_poly.pdbx_strand_id
1 'polypeptide(L)'
;MKNKKLEHIKTTGFKTPKNYFEGLDDSILNQAKLSSKIDTNGFKVPESYFENLDVKVLDAVKTQPETKVIKLFNWKKAASVAAIAACMVLAFNLFFGSEDQISFDDLELTSIESYISEEDFTNEDFASLVTNDDISIYDFSELSITENTLENYIIENTTVEDLITD
;
A
#
# COMPACT_ATOMS: atom_id res chain seq x y z
N MET A 1 -16.62 22.94 -2.84
CA MET A 1 -17.93 22.88 -3.53
C MET A 1 -18.00 24.02 -4.54
N LYS A 2 -18.26 23.76 -5.82
CA LYS A 2 -18.33 24.81 -6.86
C LYS A 2 -19.68 25.52 -6.78
N ASN A 3 -19.67 26.83 -6.50
CA ASN A 3 -20.86 27.68 -6.50
C ASN A 3 -21.36 27.83 -7.95
N LYS A 4 -22.49 27.19 -8.30
CA LYS A 4 -23.13 27.37 -9.61
C LYS A 4 -23.75 28.77 -9.67
N LYS A 5 -23.38 29.53 -10.71
CA LYS A 5 -23.81 30.90 -11.00
C LYS A 5 -25.35 30.97 -11.08
N LEU A 6 -25.98 31.71 -10.17
CA LEU A 6 -27.45 31.78 -9.97
C LEU A 6 -28.18 32.67 -11.00
N GLU A 7 -27.45 33.31 -11.92
CA GLU A 7 -27.94 34.43 -12.74
C GLU A 7 -28.87 34.03 -13.91
N HIS A 8 -29.17 32.74 -14.09
CA HIS A 8 -30.04 32.23 -15.16
C HIS A 8 -31.14 31.26 -14.71
N ILE A 9 -31.47 31.24 -13.41
CA ILE A 9 -32.53 30.37 -12.88
C ILE A 9 -33.88 31.08 -13.04
N LYS A 10 -34.61 30.80 -14.13
CA LYS A 10 -35.93 31.40 -14.41
C LYS A 10 -37.05 30.92 -13.46
N THR A 11 -36.83 29.82 -12.74
CA THR A 11 -37.84 29.23 -11.85
C THR A 11 -37.19 28.80 -10.54
N THR A 12 -37.67 29.30 -9.41
CA THR A 12 -37.06 29.13 -8.08
C THR A 12 -37.09 27.70 -7.52
N GLY A 13 -37.64 26.73 -8.26
CA GLY A 13 -37.77 25.33 -7.85
C GLY A 13 -38.85 25.09 -6.79
N PHE A 14 -39.33 26.13 -6.13
CA PHE A 14 -40.43 26.08 -5.18
C PHE A 14 -41.78 26.12 -5.91
N LYS A 15 -42.64 25.15 -5.63
CA LYS A 15 -44.02 25.11 -6.09
C LYS A 15 -44.93 25.05 -4.87
N THR A 16 -45.98 25.87 -4.86
CA THR A 16 -47.03 25.77 -3.84
C THR A 16 -48.02 24.66 -4.21
N PRO A 17 -48.68 24.03 -3.23
CA PRO A 17 -49.76 23.09 -3.49
C PRO A 17 -50.87 23.71 -4.32
N LYS A 18 -51.59 22.85 -5.06
CA LYS A 18 -52.79 23.27 -5.79
C LYS A 18 -53.78 23.91 -4.80
N ASN A 19 -54.31 25.08 -5.16
CA ASN A 19 -55.26 25.86 -4.36
C ASN A 19 -54.73 26.43 -3.02
N TYR A 20 -53.41 26.52 -2.84
CA TYR A 20 -52.81 27.06 -1.59
C TYR A 20 -53.28 28.48 -1.22
N PHE A 21 -53.53 29.34 -2.22
CA PHE A 21 -53.98 30.72 -2.01
C PHE A 21 -55.50 30.89 -2.10
N GLU A 22 -56.25 29.82 -2.38
CA GLU A 22 -57.70 29.87 -2.50
C GLU A 22 -58.32 30.08 -1.11
N GLY A 23 -59.02 31.21 -0.90
CA GLY A 23 -59.63 31.56 0.38
C GLY A 23 -58.66 32.12 1.43
N LEU A 24 -57.40 32.41 1.07
CA LEU A 24 -56.41 33.00 1.98
C LEU A 24 -56.87 34.37 2.49
N ASP A 25 -57.36 35.22 1.59
CA ASP A 25 -57.81 36.58 1.93
C ASP A 25 -58.95 36.54 2.96
N ASP A 26 -59.96 35.70 2.73
CA ASP A 26 -61.07 35.50 3.65
C ASP A 26 -60.61 34.97 5.00
N SER A 27 -59.66 34.02 5.02
CA SER A 27 -59.10 33.48 6.26
C SER A 27 -58.37 34.55 7.06
N ILE A 28 -57.53 35.36 6.43
CA ILE A 28 -56.79 36.45 7.10
C ILE A 28 -57.76 37.49 7.65
N LEU A 29 -58.75 37.89 6.85
CA LEU A 29 -59.71 38.93 7.21
C LEU A 29 -60.65 38.47 8.34
N ASN A 30 -61.05 37.19 8.33
CA ASN A 30 -61.81 36.58 9.41
C ASN A 30 -60.98 36.45 10.69
N GLN A 31 -59.69 36.11 10.59
CA GLN A 31 -58.80 36.04 11.73
C GLN A 31 -58.56 37.41 12.36
N ALA A 32 -58.33 38.45 11.56
CA ALA A 32 -58.17 39.83 12.04
C ALA A 32 -59.43 40.32 12.77
N LYS A 33 -60.63 40.03 12.24
CA LYS A 33 -61.92 40.34 12.90
C LYS A 33 -62.07 39.60 14.23
N LEU A 34 -61.66 38.33 14.31
CA LEU A 34 -61.68 37.56 15.56
C LEU A 34 -60.71 38.15 16.59
N SER A 35 -59.49 38.48 16.18
CA SER A 35 -58.48 39.07 17.05
C SER A 35 -58.90 40.42 17.62
N SER A 36 -59.67 41.23 16.88
CA SER A 36 -60.23 42.49 17.41
C SER A 36 -61.39 42.32 18.41
N LYS A 37 -61.99 41.12 18.46
CA LYS A 37 -63.13 40.81 19.35
C LYS A 37 -62.71 40.04 20.61
N ILE A 38 -61.47 39.59 20.69
CA ILE A 38 -60.97 38.75 21.76
C ILE A 38 -59.84 39.52 22.45
N ASP A 39 -60.10 40.05 23.65
CA ASP A 39 -59.12 40.82 24.44
C ASP A 39 -58.06 39.93 25.12
N THR A 40 -58.26 38.61 25.16
CA THR A 40 -57.37 37.70 25.89
C THR A 40 -56.99 36.51 25.01
N ASN A 41 -55.70 36.25 24.89
CA ASN A 41 -55.21 35.03 24.25
C ASN A 41 -55.80 33.83 24.99
N GLY A 42 -56.56 32.97 24.30
CA GLY A 42 -57.33 31.87 24.90
C GLY A 42 -56.50 30.80 25.61
N PHE A 43 -55.18 30.90 25.55
CA PHE A 43 -54.25 30.03 26.26
C PHE A 43 -53.59 30.81 27.39
N LYS A 44 -53.98 30.48 28.63
CA LYS A 44 -53.24 30.87 29.82
C LYS A 44 -52.28 29.75 30.17
N VAL A 45 -51.02 30.11 30.42
CA VAL A 45 -50.06 29.17 31.00
C VAL A 45 -50.50 28.85 32.44
N PRO A 46 -50.27 27.61 32.92
CA PRO A 46 -50.48 27.28 34.32
C PRO A 46 -49.66 28.19 35.24
N GLU A 47 -50.21 28.42 36.43
CA GLU A 47 -49.50 29.15 37.49
C GLU A 47 -48.14 28.48 37.77
N SER A 48 -47.09 29.30 37.91
CA SER A 48 -45.72 28.84 38.12
C SER A 48 -45.13 27.93 37.01
N TYR A 49 -45.66 27.95 35.77
CA TYR A 49 -45.09 27.18 34.65
C TYR A 49 -43.62 27.52 34.41
N PHE A 50 -43.31 28.82 34.29
CA PHE A 50 -41.94 29.28 34.02
C PHE A 50 -41.02 29.17 35.24
N GLU A 51 -41.57 29.27 36.46
CA GLU A 51 -40.81 29.11 37.71
C GLU A 51 -40.30 27.67 37.89
N ASN A 52 -41.09 26.68 37.44
CA ASN A 52 -40.74 25.26 37.54
C ASN A 52 -40.11 24.69 36.26
N LEU A 53 -39.95 25.50 35.22
CA LEU A 53 -39.40 25.06 33.93
C LEU A 53 -37.96 24.58 34.09
N ASP A 54 -37.12 25.38 34.76
CA ASP A 54 -35.70 25.06 34.95
C ASP A 54 -35.52 23.76 35.73
N VAL A 55 -36.31 23.56 36.78
CA VAL A 55 -36.29 22.33 37.60
C VAL A 55 -36.69 21.12 36.75
N LYS A 56 -37.76 21.23 35.96
CA LYS A 56 -38.21 20.14 35.08
C LYS A 56 -37.19 19.79 34.01
N VAL A 57 -36.53 20.79 33.41
CA VAL A 57 -35.50 20.56 32.40
C VAL A 57 -34.29 19.87 33.02
N LEU A 58 -33.84 20.32 34.19
CA LEU A 58 -32.71 19.71 34.90
C LEU A 58 -33.01 18.27 35.34
N ASP A 59 -34.22 17.99 35.83
CA ASP A 59 -34.62 16.62 36.20
C ASP A 59 -34.73 15.71 34.98
N ALA A 60 -35.24 16.20 33.85
CA ALA A 60 -35.31 15.44 32.61
C ALA A 60 -33.92 15.09 32.03
N VAL A 61 -32.91 15.92 32.29
CA VAL A 61 -31.53 15.67 31.87
C VAL A 61 -30.80 14.74 32.85
N LYS A 62 -31.05 14.85 34.16
CA LYS A 62 -30.44 14.00 35.19
C LYS A 62 -30.95 12.55 35.19
N THR A 63 -32.18 12.33 34.74
CA THR A 63 -32.85 11.02 34.78
C THR A 63 -32.64 10.19 33.52
N GLN A 64 -31.71 10.57 32.64
CA GLN A 64 -31.26 9.68 31.57
C GLN A 64 -30.41 8.57 32.23
N PRO A 65 -30.86 7.30 32.27
CA PRO A 65 -29.97 6.23 32.70
C PRO A 65 -28.75 6.28 31.79
N GLU A 66 -27.54 6.36 32.36
CA GLU A 66 -26.31 6.36 31.59
C GLU A 66 -26.36 5.16 30.64
N THR A 67 -26.60 5.43 29.35
CA THR A 67 -26.67 4.37 28.37
C THR A 67 -25.28 3.76 28.35
N LYS A 68 -25.20 2.47 28.67
CA LYS A 68 -23.94 1.74 28.78
C LYS A 68 -23.29 1.69 27.40
N VAL A 69 -22.48 2.70 27.09
CA VAL A 69 -21.70 2.76 25.87
C VAL A 69 -20.60 1.70 25.95
N ILE A 70 -20.83 0.58 25.28
CA ILE A 70 -19.79 -0.44 25.12
C ILE A 70 -18.91 -0.04 23.94
N LYS A 71 -17.59 -0.07 24.14
CA LYS A 71 -16.62 0.13 23.06
C LYS A 71 -16.76 -1.07 22.10
N LEU A 72 -17.27 -0.81 20.89
CA LEU A 72 -17.59 -1.85 19.90
C LEU A 72 -16.35 -2.57 19.36
N PHE A 73 -15.18 -1.92 19.39
CA PHE A 73 -13.96 -2.47 18.82
C PHE A 73 -12.82 -2.47 19.84
N ASN A 74 -12.35 -3.66 20.19
CA ASN A 74 -11.18 -3.84 21.05
C ASN A 74 -9.92 -3.90 20.18
N TRP A 75 -9.28 -2.75 19.95
CA TRP A 75 -8.07 -2.61 19.13
C TRP A 75 -6.97 -3.62 19.47
N LYS A 76 -6.87 -4.08 20.73
CA LYS A 76 -5.91 -5.10 21.13
C LYS A 76 -6.18 -6.46 20.48
N LYS A 77 -7.44 -6.86 20.36
CA LYS A 77 -7.85 -8.11 19.69
C LYS A 77 -7.69 -8.00 18.17
N ALA A 78 -7.99 -6.83 17.62
CA ALA A 78 -7.77 -6.54 16.20
C ALA A 78 -6.29 -6.60 15.83
N ALA A 79 -5.41 -5.99 16.64
CA ALA A 79 -3.97 -6.04 16.45
C ALA A 79 -3.43 -7.48 16.52
N SER A 80 -3.92 -8.31 17.46
CA SER A 80 -3.50 -9.71 17.52
C SER A 80 -3.93 -10.53 16.30
N VAL A 81 -5.15 -10.31 15.78
CA VAL A 81 -5.62 -11.00 14.57
C VAL A 81 -4.85 -10.54 13.34
N ALA A 82 -4.54 -9.25 13.24
CA ALA A 82 -3.73 -8.70 12.15
C ALA A 82 -2.29 -9.24 12.17
N ALA A 83 -1.67 -9.36 13.34
CA ALA A 83 -0.34 -9.96 13.48
C ALA A 83 -0.33 -11.43 13.04
N ILE A 84 -1.32 -12.22 13.47
CA ILE A 84 -1.46 -13.63 13.06
C ILE A 84 -1.64 -13.75 11.54
N ALA A 85 -2.50 -12.91 10.95
CA ALA A 85 -2.72 -12.89 9.50
C ALA A 85 -1.45 -12.50 8.74
N ALA A 86 -0.71 -11.49 9.20
CA ALA A 86 0.57 -11.08 8.60
C ALA A 86 1.60 -12.22 8.65
N CYS A 87 1.73 -12.91 9.79
CA CYS A 87 2.58 -14.08 9.90
C CYS A 87 2.14 -15.21 8.96
N MET A 88 0.83 -15.42 8.80
CA MET A 88 0.30 -16.44 7.89
C MET A 88 0.60 -16.12 6.42
N VAL A 89 0.49 -14.84 6.02
CA VAL A 89 0.85 -14.38 4.67
C VAL A 89 2.35 -14.52 4.43
N LEU A 90 3.19 -14.14 5.40
CA LEU A 90 4.64 -14.32 5.34
C LEU A 90 5.02 -15.79 5.21
N ALA A 91 4.44 -16.64 6.06
CA ALA A 91 4.66 -18.09 6.01
C ALA A 91 4.19 -18.68 4.67
N PHE A 92 3.04 -18.25 4.15
CA PHE A 92 2.57 -18.71 2.85
C PHE A 92 3.54 -18.29 1.73
N ASN A 93 4.05 -17.06 1.76
CA ASN A 93 5.01 -16.59 0.75
C ASN A 93 6.36 -17.31 0.84
N LEU A 94 6.85 -17.63 2.05
CA LEU A 94 8.13 -18.31 2.24
C LEU A 94 8.07 -19.83 2.00
N PHE A 95 6.99 -20.49 2.40
CA PHE A 95 6.85 -21.95 2.30
C PHE A 95 6.14 -22.43 1.03
N PHE A 96 5.34 -21.57 0.38
CA PHE A 96 4.65 -21.86 -0.88
C PHE A 96 5.08 -20.94 -2.02
N GLY A 97 6.04 -20.04 -1.78
CA GLY A 97 6.72 -19.32 -2.86
C GLY A 97 7.45 -20.34 -3.75
N SER A 98 7.35 -20.14 -5.06
CA SER A 98 7.99 -21.02 -6.05
C SER A 98 9.46 -21.24 -5.69
N GLU A 99 9.92 -22.47 -5.78
CA GLU A 99 11.34 -22.74 -6.04
C GLU A 99 11.63 -22.16 -7.42
N ASP A 100 11.94 -20.87 -7.50
CA ASP A 100 12.69 -20.35 -8.63
C ASP A 100 14.04 -21.06 -8.55
N GLN A 101 14.18 -22.11 -9.36
CA GLN A 101 15.44 -22.82 -9.48
C GLN A 101 16.42 -21.83 -10.09
N ILE A 102 17.30 -21.29 -9.24
CA ILE A 102 18.38 -20.38 -9.64
C ILE A 102 19.15 -21.08 -10.76
N SER A 103 19.02 -20.53 -11.96
CA SER A 103 19.70 -21.03 -13.16
C SER A 103 20.96 -20.21 -13.41
N PHE A 104 21.90 -20.77 -14.17
CA PHE A 104 23.04 -20.00 -14.69
C PHE A 104 22.59 -18.81 -15.55
N ASP A 105 21.37 -18.84 -16.09
CA ASP A 105 20.77 -17.72 -16.83
C ASP A 105 20.48 -16.49 -15.95
N ASP A 106 20.36 -16.68 -14.63
CA ASP A 106 20.10 -15.61 -13.67
C ASP A 106 21.38 -14.86 -13.26
N LEU A 107 22.55 -15.33 -13.72
CA LEU A 107 23.85 -14.81 -13.32
C LEU A 107 24.26 -13.63 -14.21
N GLU A 108 24.43 -12.46 -13.60
CA GLU A 108 24.83 -11.25 -14.33
C GLU A 108 26.31 -11.32 -14.75
N LEU A 109 26.61 -10.95 -15.99
CA LEU A 109 27.98 -10.92 -16.53
C LEU A 109 28.94 -10.14 -15.62
N THR A 110 28.51 -8.99 -15.11
CA THR A 110 29.31 -8.16 -14.20
C THR A 110 29.69 -8.88 -12.91
N SER A 111 28.84 -9.80 -12.43
CA SER A 111 29.13 -10.61 -11.25
C SER A 111 30.18 -11.70 -11.56
N ILE A 112 30.12 -12.30 -12.75
CA ILE A 112 31.15 -13.25 -13.24
C ILE A 112 32.48 -12.54 -13.41
N GLU A 113 32.49 -11.39 -14.07
CA GLU A 113 33.70 -10.60 -14.30
C GLU A 113 34.35 -10.18 -12.98
N SER A 114 33.56 -9.75 -12.00
CA SER A 114 34.05 -9.41 -10.67
C SER A 114 34.67 -10.63 -9.98
N TYR A 115 34.01 -11.78 -10.04
CA TYR A 115 34.52 -13.03 -9.45
C TYR A 115 35.84 -13.47 -10.10
N ILE A 116 35.90 -13.46 -11.43
CA ILE A 116 37.12 -13.83 -12.17
C ILE A 116 38.27 -12.86 -11.90
N SER A 117 37.96 -11.58 -11.66
CA SER A 117 38.99 -10.55 -11.42
C SER A 117 39.49 -10.52 -9.98
N GLU A 118 38.68 -10.97 -9.02
CA GLU A 118 39.03 -10.96 -7.59
C GLU A 118 39.78 -12.22 -7.17
N GLU A 119 39.57 -13.33 -7.87
CA GLU A 119 40.25 -14.60 -7.61
C GLU A 119 41.51 -14.76 -8.48
N ASP A 120 42.64 -15.07 -7.85
CA ASP A 120 43.93 -15.27 -8.52
C ASP A 120 44.01 -16.68 -9.13
N PHE A 121 43.41 -16.87 -10.31
CA PHE A 121 43.49 -18.15 -11.03
C PHE A 121 44.89 -18.41 -11.59
N THR A 122 45.40 -19.61 -11.34
CA THR A 122 46.67 -20.07 -11.90
C THR A 122 46.45 -20.87 -13.18
N ASN A 123 47.50 -21.02 -14.00
CA ASN A 123 47.44 -21.88 -15.19
C ASN A 123 47.15 -23.35 -14.85
N GLU A 124 47.50 -23.81 -13.64
CA GLU A 124 47.18 -25.18 -13.18
C GLU A 124 45.68 -25.36 -12.93
N ASP A 125 45.00 -24.34 -12.41
CA ASP A 125 43.56 -24.36 -12.18
C ASP A 125 42.82 -24.54 -13.52
N PHE A 126 43.21 -23.77 -14.54
CA PHE A 126 42.66 -23.92 -15.89
C PHE A 126 43.03 -25.26 -16.53
N ALA A 127 44.26 -25.75 -16.35
CA ALA A 127 44.69 -27.04 -16.88
C ALA A 127 43.88 -28.20 -16.30
N SER A 128 43.43 -28.10 -15.05
CA SER A 128 42.56 -29.11 -14.42
C SER A 128 41.14 -29.18 -15.02
N LEU A 129 40.69 -28.08 -15.64
CA LEU A 129 39.37 -27.98 -16.29
C LEU A 129 39.39 -28.52 -17.73
N VAL A 130 40.57 -28.60 -18.35
CA VAL A 130 40.72 -29.09 -19.72
C VAL A 130 40.78 -30.62 -19.71
N THR A 131 39.80 -31.28 -20.34
CA THR A 131 39.78 -32.74 -20.45
C THR A 131 40.47 -33.19 -21.74
N ASN A 132 40.98 -34.43 -21.77
CA ASN A 132 41.58 -35.01 -22.99
C ASN A 132 40.62 -35.04 -24.20
N ASP A 133 39.31 -34.99 -23.95
CA ASP A 133 38.29 -34.94 -25.01
C ASP A 133 38.11 -33.52 -25.58
N ASP A 134 38.51 -32.47 -24.84
CA ASP A 134 38.43 -31.08 -25.28
C ASP A 134 39.62 -30.68 -26.17
N ILE A 135 40.73 -31.42 -26.09
CA ILE A 135 41.94 -31.18 -26.85
C ILE A 135 42.02 -32.16 -28.03
N SER A 136 41.83 -31.68 -29.25
CA SER A 136 42.06 -32.51 -30.43
C SER A 136 43.48 -32.36 -30.96
N ILE A 137 44.05 -33.44 -31.50
CA ILE A 137 45.36 -33.41 -32.19
C ILE A 137 45.35 -32.42 -33.36
N TYR A 138 44.18 -32.15 -33.94
CA TYR A 138 44.01 -31.21 -35.04
C TYR A 138 44.14 -29.74 -34.59
N ASP A 139 43.87 -29.42 -33.32
CA ASP A 139 43.97 -28.05 -32.79
C ASP A 139 45.43 -27.54 -32.77
N PHE A 140 46.40 -28.46 -32.65
CA PHE A 140 47.82 -28.14 -32.73
C PHE A 140 48.36 -28.06 -34.16
N SER A 141 47.59 -28.50 -35.16
CA SER A 141 48.05 -28.54 -36.55
C SER A 141 48.27 -27.14 -37.15
N GLU A 142 47.58 -26.12 -36.64
CA GLU A 142 47.72 -24.73 -37.08
C GLU A 142 48.66 -23.91 -36.17
N LEU A 143 49.15 -24.50 -35.08
CA LEU A 143 49.99 -23.81 -34.12
C LEU A 143 51.45 -23.73 -34.62
N SER A 144 51.84 -22.57 -35.14
CA SER A 144 53.23 -22.28 -35.47
C SER A 144 53.99 -21.74 -34.25
N ILE A 145 54.65 -22.62 -33.50
CA ILE A 145 55.55 -22.21 -32.41
C ILE A 145 56.88 -21.75 -33.02
N THR A 146 57.35 -20.57 -32.63
CA THR A 146 58.63 -20.03 -33.13
C THR A 146 59.80 -20.64 -32.35
N GLU A 147 60.94 -20.83 -33.00
CA GLU A 147 62.16 -21.36 -32.35
C GLU A 147 62.56 -20.52 -31.13
N ASN A 148 62.56 -19.19 -31.25
CA ASN A 148 62.85 -18.28 -30.13
C ASN A 148 61.88 -18.42 -28.94
N THR A 149 60.59 -18.70 -29.20
CA THR A 149 59.62 -18.93 -28.11
C THR A 149 59.85 -20.26 -27.42
N LEU A 150 60.24 -21.27 -28.18
CA LEU A 150 60.57 -22.59 -27.64
C LEU A 150 61.89 -22.55 -26.83
N GLU A 151 62.90 -21.86 -27.35
CA GLU A 151 64.19 -21.66 -26.68
C GLU A 151 64.01 -20.95 -25.34
N ASN A 152 63.28 -19.84 -25.31
CA ASN A 152 63.01 -19.11 -24.06
C ASN A 152 62.25 -19.97 -23.04
N TYR A 153 61.24 -20.73 -23.48
CA TYR A 153 60.48 -21.59 -22.58
C TYR A 153 61.38 -22.65 -21.92
N ILE A 154 62.25 -23.29 -22.71
CA ILE A 154 63.20 -24.28 -22.21
C ILE A 154 64.19 -23.62 -21.23
N ILE A 155 64.72 -22.43 -21.55
CA ILE A 155 65.67 -21.73 -20.67
C ILE A 155 65.02 -21.30 -19.34
N GLU A 156 63.76 -20.87 -19.36
CA GLU A 156 63.06 -20.40 -18.15
C GLU A 156 62.57 -21.54 -17.24
N ASN A 157 62.26 -22.71 -17.82
CA ASN A 157 61.61 -23.81 -17.09
C ASN A 157 62.44 -25.10 -17.00
N THR A 158 63.64 -25.15 -17.56
CA THR A 158 64.55 -26.30 -17.49
C THR A 158 65.93 -25.86 -17.01
N THR A 159 66.52 -26.62 -16.08
CA THR A 159 67.87 -26.31 -15.60
C THR A 159 68.94 -27.04 -16.42
N VAL A 160 70.18 -26.53 -16.37
CA VAL A 160 71.32 -27.17 -17.07
C VAL A 160 71.56 -28.60 -16.56
N GLU A 161 71.24 -28.88 -15.29
CA GLU A 161 71.38 -30.22 -14.71
C GLU A 161 70.38 -31.21 -15.35
N ASP A 162 69.13 -30.77 -15.59
CA ASP A 162 68.08 -31.58 -16.22
C ASP A 162 68.41 -31.99 -17.67
N LEU A 163 69.26 -31.23 -18.35
CA LEU A 163 69.70 -31.49 -19.74
C LEU A 163 70.90 -32.43 -19.84
N ILE A 164 71.58 -32.70 -18.72
CA ILE A 164 72.84 -33.45 -18.68
C ILE A 164 72.65 -34.85 -18.07
N THR A 165 71.59 -35.08 -17.30
CA THR A 165 71.23 -36.42 -16.82
C THR A 165 70.49 -37.24 -17.88
N ASP A 166 71.12 -38.32 -18.36
CA ASP A 166 70.46 -39.52 -18.91
C ASP A 166 69.79 -40.33 -17.78
#